data_AF-A0A535EPT4-F1
#
_entry.id   AF-A0A535EPT4-F1
#
_cell.length_a   1.000
_cell.length_b   1.000
_cell.length_c   1.000
_cell.angle_alpha   90.00
_cell.angle_beta   90.00
_cell.angle_gamma   90.00
#
_symmetry.space_group_name_H-M   'P 1'
#
loop_
_entity.id
_entity.type
_entity.pdbx_description
1 polymer ?
#
loop_
_entity_poly.entity_id
_entity_poly.type
_entity_poly.pdbx_seq_one_letter_code
_entity_poly.pdbx_strand_id
1 'polypeptide(L)'
;METIYLTRIHWRDHEQEILLSVNEEPKNLWIPEEVRLDYSDAVCRYVLEGGPSSTDNVPLVFPASDVARFLRFQSFASVPIEIGEEEVYGTLCGASTGRVKLDDLQMHELRRSARRIALWLSRNAAQLPVGMVAN
;
A
#
# COMPACT_ATOMS: atom_id res chain seq x y z
N MET A 1 -7.06 -10.02 6.36
CA MET A 1 -5.75 -9.39 6.62
C MET A 1 -5.88 -8.65 7.94
N GLU A 2 -4.83 -8.53 8.77
CA GLU A 2 -4.95 -7.86 10.08
C GLU A 2 -5.03 -6.33 9.95
N THR A 3 -4.51 -5.79 8.85
CA THR A 3 -4.63 -4.38 8.50
C THR A 3 -4.81 -4.25 7.00
N ILE A 4 -5.61 -3.26 6.59
CA ILE A 4 -5.68 -2.74 5.23
C ILE A 4 -5.37 -1.25 5.30
N TYR A 5 -4.46 -0.75 4.48
CA TYR A 5 -4.08 0.66 4.51
C TYR A 5 -3.85 1.24 3.13
N LEU A 6 -4.16 2.52 3.00
CA LEU A 6 -4.04 3.32 1.80
C LEU A 6 -2.79 4.20 1.90
N THR A 7 -1.97 4.20 0.86
CA THR A 7 -0.79 5.06 0.78
C THR A 7 -0.86 6.08 -0.35
N ARG A 8 -0.04 7.12 -0.24
CA ARG A 8 0.30 8.06 -1.30
C ARG A 8 1.81 8.08 -1.48
N ILE A 9 2.27 8.12 -2.72
CA ILE A 9 3.68 8.31 -3.04
C ILE A 9 3.91 9.78 -3.37
N HIS A 10 4.88 10.39 -2.69
CA HIS A 10 5.36 11.74 -2.94
C HIS A 10 6.64 11.64 -3.77
N TRP A 11 6.49 11.44 -5.08
CA TRP A 11 7.62 11.16 -5.99
C TRP A 11 8.74 12.21 -5.94
N ARG A 12 8.40 13.48 -5.75
CA ARG A 12 9.37 14.59 -5.64
C ARG A 12 10.21 14.51 -4.37
N ASP A 13 9.60 14.07 -3.27
CA ASP A 13 10.23 14.03 -1.95
C ASP A 13 10.85 12.66 -1.64
N HIS A 14 10.64 11.66 -2.52
CA HIS A 14 11.05 10.27 -2.30
C HIS A 14 10.44 9.66 -1.03
N GLU A 15 9.21 10.06 -0.70
CA GLU A 15 8.49 9.56 0.48
C GLU A 15 7.25 8.76 0.11
N GLN A 16 6.87 7.85 0.99
CA GLN A 16 5.54 7.28 1.04
C GLN A 16 4.82 7.75 2.32
N GLU A 17 3.56 8.14 2.18
CA GLU A 17 2.68 8.52 3.28
C GLU A 17 1.55 7.49 3.45
N ILE A 18 1.24 7.14 4.69
CA ILE A 18 0.07 6.34 5.03
C ILE A 18 -1.11 7.29 5.29
N LEU A 19 -2.13 7.25 4.44
CA LEU A 19 -3.28 8.16 4.51
C LEU A 19 -4.39 7.65 5.43
N LEU A 20 -4.63 6.34 5.41
CA LEU A 20 -5.71 5.70 6.15
C LEU A 20 -5.31 4.27 6.45
N SER A 21 -5.72 3.77 7.62
CA SER A 21 -5.53 2.39 8.04
C SER A 21 -6.81 1.84 8.66
N VAL A 22 -7.12 0.59 8.35
CA VAL A 22 -8.16 -0.19 9.01
C VAL A 22 -7.47 -1.36 9.67
N ASN A 23 -7.14 -1.19 10.95
CA ASN A 23 -6.48 -2.19 11.77
C ASN A 23 -7.56 -3.04 12.49
N GLU A 24 -7.46 -4.37 12.40
CA GLU A 24 -8.35 -5.29 13.12
C GLU A 24 -7.97 -5.36 14.61
N GLU A 25 -8.95 -5.21 15.50
CA GLU A 25 -8.81 -5.49 16.93
C GLU A 25 -9.44 -6.85 17.30
N PRO A 26 -8.91 -7.59 18.30
CA PRO A 26 -7.68 -7.34 19.06
C PRO A 26 -6.49 -8.07 18.42
N LYS A 27 -5.69 -7.39 17.57
CA LYS A 27 -4.50 -7.98 16.94
C LYS A 27 -3.23 -7.16 17.21
N ASN A 28 -2.08 -7.81 17.01
CA ASN A 28 -0.75 -7.29 17.36
C ASN A 28 -0.14 -6.35 16.30
N LEU A 29 -0.80 -6.18 15.15
CA LEU A 29 -0.31 -5.35 14.07
C LEU A 29 -1.07 -4.03 14.01
N TRP A 30 -0.33 -2.93 14.13
CA TRP A 30 -0.86 -1.58 14.03
C TRP A 30 -0.06 -0.80 12.98
N ILE A 31 -0.76 -0.29 11.97
CA ILE A 31 -0.20 0.63 10.98
C ILE A 31 -0.73 2.03 11.29
N PRO A 32 0.12 2.99 11.67
CA PRO A 32 -0.31 4.35 11.97
C PRO A 32 -0.60 5.17 10.70
N GLU A 33 -1.58 6.04 10.80
CA GLU A 33 -1.90 7.05 9.78
C GLU A 33 -0.99 8.29 9.93
N GLU A 34 -0.93 9.11 8.89
CA GLU A 34 -0.14 10.35 8.84
C GLU A 34 1.37 10.15 9.04
N VAL A 35 1.84 8.90 8.92
CA VAL A 35 3.25 8.56 8.94
C VAL A 35 3.82 8.62 7.53
N ARG A 36 4.97 9.29 7.41
CA ARG A 36 5.82 9.29 6.23
C ARG A 36 7.09 8.50 6.47
N LEU A 37 7.53 7.80 5.44
CA LEU A 37 8.75 7.03 5.41
C LEU A 37 9.44 7.23 4.05
N ASP A 38 10.75 7.00 4.01
CA ASP A 38 11.48 6.95 2.75
C ASP A 38 10.86 5.88 1.84
N TYR A 39 10.66 6.21 0.56
CA TYR A 39 10.07 5.30 -0.41
C TYR A 39 10.91 4.02 -0.57
N SER A 40 12.22 4.09 -0.35
CA SER A 40 13.11 2.92 -0.39
C SER A 40 12.78 1.88 0.70
N ASP A 41 12.23 2.33 1.83
CA ASP A 41 11.80 1.49 2.96
C ASP A 41 10.39 0.89 2.77
N ALA A 42 9.59 1.44 1.84
CA ALA A 42 8.22 1.02 1.60
C ALA A 42 8.13 -0.41 1.04
N VAL A 43 7.43 -1.30 1.75
CA VAL A 43 7.25 -2.71 1.31
C VAL A 43 6.46 -2.82 0.00
N CYS A 44 5.50 -1.93 -0.24
CA CYS A 44 4.71 -1.93 -1.47
C CYS A 44 5.50 -1.50 -2.72
N ARG A 45 6.66 -0.84 -2.57
CA ARG A 45 7.55 -0.51 -3.69
C ARG A 45 7.93 -1.75 -4.49
N TYR A 46 8.21 -2.87 -3.80
CA TYR A 46 8.54 -4.13 -4.46
C TYR A 46 7.45 -4.59 -5.44
N VAL A 47 6.17 -4.30 -5.18
CA VAL A 47 5.07 -4.66 -6.10
C VAL A 47 5.07 -3.76 -7.33
N LEU A 48 5.37 -2.47 -7.16
CA LEU A 48 5.51 -1.53 -8.28
C LEU A 48 6.74 -1.84 -9.15
N GLU A 49 7.77 -2.44 -8.56
CA GLU A 49 9.00 -2.88 -9.23
C GLU A 49 8.89 -4.28 -9.86
N GLY A 50 7.68 -4.85 -9.97
CA GLY A 50 7.42 -6.13 -10.63
C GLY A 50 7.47 -7.36 -9.71
N GLY A 51 7.56 -7.14 -8.40
CA GLY A 51 7.39 -8.19 -7.39
C GLY A 51 5.93 -8.69 -7.30
N PRO A 52 5.69 -9.77 -6.54
CA PRO A 52 4.36 -10.38 -6.46
C PRO A 52 3.37 -9.47 -5.72
N SER A 53 2.15 -9.33 -6.27
CA SER A 53 1.08 -8.54 -5.63
C SER A 53 0.59 -9.09 -4.29
N SER A 54 0.93 -10.34 -3.97
CA SER A 54 0.62 -10.96 -2.69
C SER A 54 1.60 -12.08 -2.35
N THR A 55 1.89 -12.25 -1.07
CA THR A 55 2.67 -13.36 -0.53
C THR A 55 2.21 -13.69 0.90
N ASP A 56 2.31 -14.97 1.27
CA ASP A 56 2.14 -15.44 2.65
C ASP A 56 3.48 -15.82 3.32
N ASN A 57 4.59 -15.43 2.69
CA ASN A 57 5.94 -15.61 3.20
C ASN A 57 6.81 -14.38 2.90
N VAL A 58 6.45 -13.25 3.50
CA VAL A 58 7.17 -11.98 3.37
C VAL A 58 8.67 -12.09 3.66
N PRO A 59 9.15 -12.78 4.72
CA PRO A 59 10.59 -12.90 4.97
C PRO A 59 11.38 -13.55 3.84
N LEU A 60 10.75 -14.42 3.04
CA LEU A 60 11.37 -15.04 1.87
C LEU A 60 11.32 -14.12 0.65
N VAL A 61 10.21 -13.43 0.43
CA VAL A 61 9.98 -12.63 -0.79
C VAL A 61 10.61 -11.24 -0.70
N PHE A 62 10.61 -10.62 0.48
CA PHE A 62 11.16 -9.28 0.72
C PHE A 62 12.22 -9.31 1.84
N PRO A 63 13.28 -10.13 1.73
CA PRO A 63 14.23 -10.39 2.82
C PRO A 63 15.02 -9.15 3.24
N ALA A 64 15.15 -8.16 2.35
CA ALA A 64 15.87 -6.92 2.57
C ALA A 64 15.02 -5.79 3.18
N SER A 65 13.71 -5.99 3.38
CA SER A 65 12.85 -4.94 3.95
C SER A 65 12.96 -4.90 5.48
N ASP A 66 13.57 -3.84 5.99
CA ASP A 66 13.67 -3.59 7.44
C ASP A 66 12.31 -3.30 8.06
N VAL A 67 11.46 -2.54 7.38
CA VAL A 67 10.08 -2.25 7.80
C VAL A 67 9.26 -3.54 7.92
N ALA A 68 9.31 -4.42 6.91
CA ALA A 68 8.57 -5.68 6.95
C ALA A 68 9.03 -6.58 8.11
N ARG A 69 10.34 -6.58 8.42
CA ARG A 69 10.91 -7.33 9.54
C ARG A 69 10.51 -6.72 10.89
N PHE A 70 10.60 -5.41 11.02
CA PHE A 70 10.25 -4.67 12.24
C PHE A 70 8.78 -4.87 12.61
N LEU A 71 7.88 -4.74 11.63
CA LEU A 71 6.44 -4.96 11.79
C LEU A 71 6.04 -6.44 11.78
N ARG A 72 7.01 -7.36 11.63
CA ARG A 72 6.82 -8.81 11.63
C ARG A 72 5.80 -9.31 10.60
N PHE A 73 5.77 -8.70 9.42
CA PHE A 73 4.90 -9.15 8.34
C PHE A 73 5.24 -10.60 7.98
N GLN A 74 4.23 -11.46 8.00
CA GLN A 74 4.29 -12.80 7.42
C GLN A 74 3.54 -12.84 6.10
N SER A 75 2.41 -12.13 6.01
CA SER A 75 1.66 -11.95 4.78
C SER A 75 1.58 -10.49 4.38
N PHE A 76 1.62 -10.27 3.08
CA PHE A 76 1.49 -8.94 2.49
C PHE A 76 0.76 -9.05 1.15
N ALA A 77 -0.10 -8.07 0.88
CA ALA A 77 -0.69 -7.86 -0.43
C ALA A 77 -0.67 -6.37 -0.73
N SER A 78 -0.45 -6.01 -1.99
CA SER A 78 -0.50 -4.63 -2.43
C SER A 78 -0.92 -4.57 -3.89
N VAL A 79 -1.67 -3.53 -4.22
CA VAL A 79 -2.08 -3.20 -5.58
C VAL A 79 -1.91 -1.69 -5.81
N PRO A 80 -1.51 -1.27 -7.00
CA PRO A 80 -1.36 0.14 -7.32
C PRO A 80 -2.73 0.85 -7.39
N ILE A 81 -2.71 2.15 -7.12
CA ILE A 81 -3.82 3.08 -7.35
C ILE A 81 -3.40 4.01 -8.49
N GLU A 82 -3.88 3.69 -9.68
CA GLU A 82 -3.52 4.36 -10.94
C GLU A 82 -4.56 5.43 -11.28
N ILE A 83 -4.16 6.71 -11.32
CA ILE A 83 -5.07 7.84 -11.58
C ILE A 83 -4.97 8.37 -13.02
N GLY A 84 -4.12 7.77 -13.86
CA GLY A 84 -3.92 8.05 -15.27
C GLY A 84 -3.12 6.93 -15.94
N GLU A 85 -2.87 7.01 -17.26
CA GLU A 85 -2.21 5.92 -18.02
C GLU A 85 -0.83 5.52 -17.49
N GLU A 86 -0.09 6.44 -16.87
CA GLU A 86 1.24 6.19 -16.29
C GLU A 86 1.41 6.83 -14.90
N GLU A 87 0.30 7.18 -14.24
CA GLU A 87 0.36 7.91 -12.96
C GLU A 87 -0.12 7.03 -11.80
N VAL A 88 0.83 6.61 -10.97
CA VAL A 88 0.56 5.90 -9.72
C VAL A 88 0.49 6.91 -8.58
N TYR A 89 -0.71 7.05 -8.00
CA TYR A 89 -0.93 7.88 -6.81
C TYR A 89 -0.33 7.27 -5.55
N GLY A 90 -0.42 5.95 -5.42
CA GLY A 90 0.02 5.19 -4.26
C GLY A 90 -0.48 3.75 -4.33
N THR A 91 -0.67 3.11 -3.18
CA THR A 91 -1.05 1.70 -3.12
C THR A 91 -2.15 1.42 -2.10
N LEU A 92 -2.95 0.39 -2.37
CA LEU A 92 -3.83 -0.21 -1.36
C LEU A 92 -3.17 -1.50 -0.88
N CYS A 93 -2.82 -1.54 0.38
CA CYS A 93 -2.03 -2.60 0.99
C CYS A 93 -2.85 -3.38 2.02
N GLY A 94 -2.47 -4.63 2.23
CA GLY A 94 -2.88 -5.43 3.36
C GLY A 94 -1.68 -6.15 3.97
N ALA A 95 -1.64 -6.23 5.30
CA ALA A 95 -0.58 -6.97 5.99
C ALA A 95 -1.14 -7.81 7.15
N SER A 96 -0.34 -8.80 7.58
CA SER A 96 -0.65 -9.68 8.70
C SER A 96 0.63 -10.24 9.29
N THR A 97 0.68 -10.33 10.62
CA THR A 97 1.72 -11.03 11.37
C THR A 97 1.56 -12.55 11.34
N GLY A 98 0.38 -13.05 10.95
CA GLY A 98 0.14 -14.45 10.63
C GLY A 98 0.18 -14.74 9.13
N ARG A 99 0.38 -16.01 8.77
CA ARG A 99 0.30 -16.49 7.38
C ARG A 99 -1.16 -16.54 6.92
N VAL A 100 -1.47 -15.68 5.98
CA VAL A 100 -2.73 -15.56 5.26
C VAL A 100 -2.42 -15.60 3.76
N LYS A 101 -2.93 -16.63 3.09
CA LYS A 101 -2.88 -16.73 1.64
C LYS A 101 -4.20 -16.18 1.08
N LEU A 102 -4.10 -15.13 0.26
CA LEU A 102 -5.26 -14.60 -0.44
C LEU A 102 -5.53 -15.45 -1.68
N ASP A 103 -6.80 -15.78 -1.90
CA ASP A 103 -7.24 -16.41 -3.15
C ASP A 103 -7.47 -15.36 -4.26
N ASP A 104 -7.76 -15.84 -5.47
CA ASP A 104 -7.94 -14.99 -6.64
C ASP A 104 -9.13 -14.03 -6.49
N LEU A 105 -10.20 -14.46 -5.81
CA LEU A 105 -11.39 -13.65 -5.58
C LEU A 105 -11.06 -12.49 -4.61
N GLN A 106 -10.36 -12.79 -3.52
CA GLN A 106 -9.92 -11.80 -2.55
C GLN A 106 -8.95 -10.79 -3.17
N MET A 107 -8.00 -11.24 -3.99
CA MET A 107 -7.12 -10.35 -4.74
C MET A 107 -7.87 -9.51 -5.77
N HIS A 108 -8.89 -10.07 -6.42
CA HIS A 108 -9.75 -9.33 -7.34
C HIS A 108 -10.54 -8.22 -6.63
N GLU A 109 -11.08 -8.48 -5.44
CA GLU A 109 -11.78 -7.46 -4.65
C GLU A 109 -10.85 -6.34 -4.15
N LEU A 110 -9.60 -6.68 -3.78
CA LEU A 110 -8.58 -5.68 -3.44
C LEU A 110 -8.29 -4.77 -4.64
N ARG A 111 -8.06 -5.35 -5.83
CA ARG A 111 -7.86 -4.59 -7.08
C ARG A 111 -9.07 -3.73 -7.43
N ARG A 112 -10.29 -4.26 -7.27
CA ARG A 112 -11.52 -3.50 -7.52
C ARG A 112 -11.65 -2.31 -6.59
N SER A 113 -11.33 -2.48 -5.31
CA SER A 113 -11.33 -1.40 -4.32
C SER A 113 -10.33 -0.31 -4.69
N ALA A 114 -9.09 -0.68 -5.05
CA ALA A 114 -8.08 0.26 -5.52
C ALA A 114 -8.53 1.05 -6.76
N ARG A 115 -9.15 0.39 -7.76
CA ARG A 115 -9.71 1.08 -8.93
C ARG A 115 -10.83 2.06 -8.57
N ARG A 116 -11.68 1.74 -7.60
CA ARG A 116 -12.75 2.67 -7.16
C ARG A 116 -12.16 3.89 -6.45
N ILE A 117 -11.11 3.70 -5.64
CA ILE A 117 -10.37 4.80 -5.02
C ILE A 117 -9.74 5.68 -6.10
N ALA A 118 -9.05 5.07 -7.08
CA ALA A 118 -8.48 5.79 -8.22
C ALA A 118 -9.53 6.61 -8.98
N LEU A 119 -10.65 6.00 -9.37
CA LEU A 119 -11.74 6.68 -10.06
C LEU A 119 -12.31 7.85 -9.23
N TRP A 120 -12.39 7.70 -7.92
CA TRP A 120 -12.81 8.79 -7.03
C TRP A 120 -11.76 9.91 -7.01
N LEU A 121 -10.47 9.59 -6.88
CA LEU A 121 -9.38 10.56 -6.91
C LEU A 121 -9.33 11.33 -8.23
N SER A 122 -9.36 10.65 -9.38
CA SER A 122 -9.32 11.29 -10.71
C SER A 122 -10.50 12.25 -10.94
N ARG A 123 -11.67 11.95 -10.37
CA ARG A 123 -12.86 12.82 -10.46
C ARG A 123 -12.82 14.01 -9.51
N ASN A 124 -12.14 13.87 -8.38
CA ASN A 124 -12.05 14.89 -7.33
C ASN A 124 -10.69 15.62 -7.32
N ALA A 125 -9.85 15.41 -8.32
CA ALA A 125 -8.52 16.01 -8.42
C ALA A 125 -8.54 17.56 -8.33
N ALA A 126 -9.63 18.20 -8.78
CA ALA A 126 -9.84 19.65 -8.65
C ALA A 126 -10.20 20.14 -7.21
N GLN A 127 -10.52 19.23 -6.29
CA GLN A 127 -10.89 19.52 -4.89
C GLN A 127 -9.86 18.98 -3.89
N LEU A 128 -8.84 18.24 -4.34
CA LEU A 128 -7.69 17.90 -3.52
C LEU A 128 -6.87 19.18 -3.30
N PRO A 129 -6.42 19.49 -2.06
CA PRO A 129 -5.67 20.71 -1.79
C PRO A 129 -4.50 20.83 -2.75
N VAL A 130 -4.54 21.88 -3.57
CA VAL A 130 -3.53 22.21 -4.56
C VAL A 130 -2.27 22.64 -3.82
N GLY A 131 -1.34 21.70 -3.70
CA GLY A 131 0.01 21.94 -3.18
C GLY A 131 1.06 21.00 -3.76
N MET A 132 0.72 20.19 -4.78
CA MET A 132 1.63 19.21 -5.37
C MET A 132 1.45 19.07 -6.88
N VAL A 133 1.24 20.19 -7.56
CA VAL A 133 1.51 20.34 -9.00
C VAL A 133 2.23 21.67 -9.15
N ALA A 134 3.56 21.65 -9.23
CA ALA A 134 4.30 22.85 -9.58
C ALA A 134 5.65 22.48 -10.20
N ASN A 135 5.64 22.47 -11.53
CA ASN A 135 6.75 22.56 -12.49
C ASN A 135 7.85 21.50 -12.46
#